data_AF-A0A521AKV9-F1
#
_entry.id   AF-A0A521AKV9-F1
#
_cell.length_a   1.000
_cell.length_b   1.000
_cell.length_c   1.000
_cell.angle_alpha   90.00
_cell.angle_beta   90.00
_cell.angle_gamma   90.00
#
_symmetry.space_group_name_H-M   'P 1'
#
loop_
_entity.id
_entity.type
_entity.pdbx_description
1 polymer ?
#
loop_
_entity_poly.entity_id
_entity_poly.type
_entity_poly.pdbx_seq_one_letter_code
_entity_poly.pdbx_strand_id
1 'polypeptide(L)' 'MQKIETITPAISNSVLELVRQERMKSVSVREWKFRLMGYGYRVMDTDHGEVIANLRKQEICAVPADLLH' A
#
# COMPACT_ATOMS: atom_id res chain seq x y z
N MET A 1 15.10 14.76 -1.14
CA MET A 1 13.72 15.00 -1.63
C MET A 1 13.26 13.74 -2.35
N GLN A 2 12.44 12.90 -1.71
CA GLN A 2 11.97 11.67 -2.33
C GLN A 2 10.97 12.01 -3.43
N LYS A 3 11.32 11.63 -4.66
CA LYS A 3 10.50 11.76 -5.88
C LYS A 3 9.13 11.17 -5.57
N ILE A 4 8.09 11.99 -5.60
CA ILE A 4 6.71 11.51 -5.62
C ILE A 4 6.60 10.84 -6.99
N GLU A 5 6.72 9.52 -7.05
CA GLU A 5 6.47 8.79 -8.28
C GLU A 5 5.07 9.19 -8.74
N THR A 6 5.00 9.87 -9.87
CA THR A 6 3.75 10.28 -10.50
C THR A 6 2.92 9.02 -10.67
N ILE A 7 1.80 8.90 -9.95
CA ILE A 7 0.93 7.73 -10.05
C ILE A 7 0.35 7.73 -11.46
N THR A 8 0.91 6.94 -12.36
CA THR A 8 0.39 6.76 -13.71
C THR A 8 -1.03 6.18 -13.62
N PRO A 9 -1.99 6.60 -14.46
CA PRO A 9 -3.38 6.12 -14.41
C PRO A 9 -3.54 4.60 -14.50
N ALA A 10 -2.58 3.90 -15.12
CA ALA A 10 -2.55 2.43 -15.14
C ALA A 10 -2.27 1.81 -13.74
N ILE A 11 -1.37 2.43 -12.96
CA ILE A 11 -1.04 2.02 -11.58
C ILE A 11 -2.19 2.36 -10.64
N SER A 12 -2.84 3.52 -10.80
CA SER A 12 -4.02 3.84 -9.99
C SER A 12 -5.17 2.87 -10.22
N ASN A 13 -5.40 2.43 -11.46
CA ASN A 13 -6.48 1.51 -11.78
C ASN A 13 -6.25 0.09 -11.21
N SER A 14 -5.01 -0.41 -11.23
CA SER A 14 -4.71 -1.73 -10.66
C SER A 14 -4.80 -1.72 -9.13
N VAL A 15 -4.37 -0.64 -8.48
CA VAL A 15 -4.51 -0.46 -7.01
C VAL A 15 -5.98 -0.32 -6.63
N LEU A 16 -6.78 0.39 -7.42
CA LEU A 16 -8.22 0.55 -7.16
C LEU A 16 -8.96 -0.78 -7.27
N GLU A 17 -8.62 -1.62 -8.25
CA GLU A 17 -9.18 -2.97 -8.37
C GLU A 17 -8.80 -3.84 -7.18
N LEU A 18 -7.53 -3.85 -6.76
CA LEU A 18 -7.11 -4.55 -5.54
C LEU A 18 -7.92 -4.08 -4.32
N VAL A 19 -8.05 -2.77 -4.14
CA VAL A 19 -8.81 -2.16 -3.04
C VAL A 19 -10.26 -2.65 -3.02
N ARG A 20 -10.93 -2.68 -4.18
CA ARG A 20 -12.31 -3.16 -4.33
C ARG A 20 -12.43 -4.65 -4.04
N GLN A 21 -11.55 -5.47 -4.62
CA GLN A 21 -11.56 -6.92 -4.43
C GLN A 21 -11.36 -7.29 -2.97
N GLU A 22 -10.44 -6.65 -2.27
CA GLU A 22 -10.22 -6.90 -0.86
C GLU A 22 -11.40 -6.39 0.00
N ARG A 23 -12.05 -5.28 -0.38
CA ARG A 23 -13.25 -4.81 0.32
C ARG A 23 -14.39 -5.82 0.25
N MET A 24 -14.60 -6.45 -0.91
CA MET A 24 -15.63 -7.49 -1.11
C MET A 24 -15.39 -8.75 -0.29
N LYS A 25 -14.12 -9.07 0.02
CA LYS A 25 -13.74 -10.26 0.79
C LYS A 25 -13.69 -10.03 2.30
N SER A 26 -13.81 -8.79 2.77
CA SER A 26 -13.70 -8.44 4.18
C SER A 26 -15.05 -8.27 4.85
N VAL A 27 -15.18 -8.85 6.03
CA VAL A 27 -16.40 -8.74 6.84
C VAL A 27 -16.49 -7.40 7.58
N SER A 28 -15.40 -6.65 7.66
CA SER A 28 -15.38 -5.30 8.26
C SER A 28 -14.38 -4.36 7.59
N VAL A 29 -14.59 -3.06 7.79
CA VAL A 29 -13.64 -2.02 7.35
C VAL A 29 -12.28 -2.18 8.03
N ARG A 30 -12.25 -2.58 9.30
CA ARG A 30 -11.01 -2.81 10.06
C ARG A 30 -10.19 -3.96 9.48
N GLU A 31 -10.85 -5.08 9.19
CA GLU A 31 -10.21 -6.23 8.54
C GLU A 31 -9.70 -5.85 7.14
N TRP A 32 -10.50 -5.13 6.36
CA TRP A 32 -10.09 -4.63 5.05
C TRP A 32 -8.84 -3.74 5.13
N LYS A 33 -8.81 -2.76 6.04
CA LYS A 33 -7.63 -1.91 6.28
C LYS A 33 -6.41 -2.76 6.68
N PHE A 34 -6.59 -3.79 7.50
CA PHE A 34 -5.51 -4.72 7.88
C PHE A 34 -4.98 -5.52 6.68
N ARG A 35 -5.86 -6.03 5.81
CA ARG A 35 -5.46 -6.76 4.59
C ARG A 35 -4.66 -5.87 3.65
N LEU A 36 -5.07 -4.61 3.45
CA LEU A 36 -4.32 -3.65 2.63
C LEU A 36 -2.89 -3.43 3.13
N MET A 37 -2.67 -3.42 4.45
CA MET A 37 -1.32 -3.30 5.03
C MET A 37 -0.40 -4.44 4.58
N GLY A 38 -0.93 -5.67 4.44
CA GLY A 38 -0.18 -6.82 3.92
C GLY A 38 0.28 -6.64 2.47
N TYR A 39 -0.44 -5.81 1.69
CA TYR A 39 -0.06 -5.45 0.33
C TYR A 39 0.85 -4.21 0.24
N GLY A 40 1.24 -3.63 1.39
CA GLY A 40 2.01 -2.40 1.39
C GLY A 40 1.16 -1.15 1.21
N TYR A 41 -0.16 -1.18 1.45
CA TYR A 41 -1.04 -0.02 1.34
C TYR A 41 -1.71 0.31 2.68
N ARG A 42 -2.04 1.58 2.90
CA ARG A 42 -2.84 2.00 4.05
C ARG A 42 -3.89 3.02 3.63
N VAL A 43 -5.03 3.02 4.32
CA VAL A 43 -5.98 4.14 4.26
C VAL A 43 -5.49 5.21 5.23
N MET A 44 -5.43 6.47 4.78
CA MET A 44 -5.07 7.62 5.58
C MET A 44 -6.15 8.68 5.50
N ASP A 45 -6.51 9.26 6.65
CA ASP A 45 -7.31 10.48 6.67
C ASP A 45 -6.42 11.67 6.31
N THR A 46 -6.89 12.50 5.39
CA THR A 46 -6.23 13.75 4.97
C THR A 46 -7.24 14.89 4.97
N ASP A 47 -6.76 16.13 4.86
CA ASP A 47 -7.61 17.33 4.78
C ASP A 47 -8.53 17.35 3.55
N HIS A 48 -8.30 16.45 2.58
CA HIS A 48 -9.11 16.28 1.38
C HIS A 48 -9.89 14.95 1.36
N GLY A 49 -9.96 14.24 2.49
CA GLY A 49 -10.67 12.97 2.66
C GLY A 49 -9.77 11.76 2.86
N GLU A 50 -10.37 10.56 2.90
CA GLU A 50 -9.63 9.30 3.00
C GLU A 50 -8.92 8.97 1.69
N VAL A 51 -7.61 8.69 1.76
CA VAL A 51 -6.78 8.31 0.60
C VAL A 51 -6.10 6.97 0.83
N ILE A 52 -5.80 6.25 -0.27
CA ILE A 52 -4.93 5.07 -0.25
C ILE A 52 -3.49 5.53 -0.45
N ALA A 53 -2.63 5.24 0.52
CA ALA A 53 -1.20 5.54 0.46
C ALA A 53 -0.38 4.25 0.41
N ASN A 54 0.73 4.28 -0.34
CA ASN A 54 1.73 3.20 -0.33
C ASN A 54 2.62 3.33 0.92
N LEU A 55 2.92 2.20 1.57
CA LEU A 55 3.79 2.06 2.75
C LEU A 55 5.27 2.05 2.40
N ARG A 56 5.64 1.92 1.12
CA ARG A 56 7.05 1.83 0.71
C ARG A 56 7.58 3.16 0.21
N LYS A 57 8.66 3.66 0.85
CA LYS A 57 9.77 4.40 0.21
C LYS A 57 11.08 4.35 1.03
N GLN A 58 11.69 3.19 1.28
CA GLN A 58 13.12 3.13 1.61
C GLN A 58 13.75 1.73 1.48
N GLU A 59 15.07 1.71 1.29
CA GLU A 59 15.94 0.58 1.59
C GLU A 59 15.91 0.31 3.11
N ILE A 60 15.64 -0.94 3.50
CA ILE A 60 15.35 -1.30 4.91
C ILE A 60 16.63 -1.75 5.64
N CYS A 61 17.42 -2.61 5.00
CA CYS A 61 18.78 -2.95 5.41
C CYS A 61 19.51 -3.64 4.25
N ALA A 62 20.84 -3.61 4.27
CA ALA A 62 21.63 -4.57 3.51
C ALA A 62 21.43 -5.96 4.12
N VAL A 63 21.21 -6.97 3.28
CA VAL A 63 21.03 -8.35 3.74
C VAL A 63 22.38 -8.88 4.24
N PRO A 64 22.49 -9.38 5.49
CA PRO A 64 23.73 -9.95 6.02
C PRO A 64 24.24 -11.10 5.14
N ALA A 65 25.54 -11.11 4.84
CA ALA A 65 26.13 -12.09 3.91
C ALA A 65 26.06 -13.53 4.42
N ASP A 66 26.00 -13.73 5.73
CA ASP A 66 25.81 -15.01 6.41
C ASP A 66 24.36 -15.53 6.32
N LEU A 67 23.39 -14.66 6.05
CA LEU A 67 22.00 -15.05 5.74
C LEU A 67 21.79 -15.32 4.24
N LEU A 68 22.84 -15.18 3.44
CA LEU A 68 22.84 -15.40 1.99
C LEU A 68 23.60 -16.67 1.56
N HIS A 69 24.17 -17.43 2.51
CA HIS A 69 24.87 -18.71 2.28
C HIS A 69 24.25 -19.83 3.11
#